data_AF-A0A520YRI3-F1
#
_entry.id   AF-A0A520YRI3-F1
#
_cell.length_a   1.000
_cell.length_b   1.000
_cell.length_c   1.000
_cell.angle_alpha   90.00
_cell.angle_beta   90.00
_cell.angle_gamma   90.00
#
_symmetry.space_group_name_H-M   'P 1'
#
loop_
_entity.id
_entity.type
_entity.pdbx_description
1 polymer ?
#
loop_
_entity_poly.entity_id
_entity_poly.type
_entity_poly.pdbx_seq_one_letter_code
_entity_poly.pdbx_strand_id
1 'polypeptide(L)'
;MSKSGNGLPLSLRKKDIFFVACFSFFAFSSFFSDSWHALGLLEGDAFWSRANRWYGEVAQDHFFLADHPYVRVNTGISGMIYGPFYLVLVYAFIKGKNWIRPMALVYVGAMLHGCTEFLIYEYWIGPPPGNPVVFWAFNGPYWVVPFLLGIRMWKPNPFGSASS
;
A
#
# COMPACT_ATOMS: atom_id res chain seq x y z
N MET A 1 24.51 -27.27 -9.74
CA MET A 1 23.60 -26.14 -9.48
C MET A 1 23.24 -26.16 -8.00
N SER A 2 24.06 -25.51 -7.16
CA SER A 2 24.00 -25.69 -5.70
C SER A 2 23.09 -24.67 -5.00
N LYS A 3 22.11 -25.22 -4.29
CA LYS A 3 21.64 -24.88 -2.93
C LYS A 3 21.04 -23.49 -2.68
N SER A 4 19.71 -23.49 -2.53
CA SER A 4 18.91 -22.58 -1.68
C SER A 4 18.99 -21.07 -1.99
N GLY A 5 18.26 -20.62 -3.02
CA GLY A 5 18.01 -19.19 -3.30
C GLY A 5 17.09 -18.46 -2.30
N ASN A 6 16.94 -18.99 -1.08
CA ASN A 6 16.19 -18.35 0.00
C ASN A 6 17.16 -17.68 0.96
N GLY A 7 16.86 -16.44 1.34
CA GLY A 7 17.54 -15.74 2.43
C GLY A 7 17.20 -16.33 3.79
N LEU A 8 17.63 -15.63 4.84
CA LEU A 8 17.42 -16.07 6.23
C LEU A 8 15.92 -16.28 6.52
N PRO A 9 15.55 -17.25 7.38
CA PRO A 9 14.17 -17.41 7.82
C PRO A 9 13.64 -16.16 8.55
N LEU A 10 12.33 -15.94 8.51
CA LEU A 10 11.69 -14.75 9.10
C LEU A 10 11.98 -14.60 10.60
N SER A 11 12.14 -15.72 11.33
CA SER A 11 12.49 -15.73 12.75
C SER A 11 13.81 -15.01 13.07
N LEU A 12 14.76 -15.01 12.12
CA LEU A 12 16.04 -14.30 12.23
C LEU A 12 15.99 -12.87 11.67
N ARG A 13 14.88 -12.48 11.03
CA ARG A 13 14.64 -11.16 10.46
C ARG A 13 13.45 -10.49 11.14
N LYS A 14 13.49 -10.33 12.46
CA LYS A 14 12.36 -9.82 13.26
C LYS A 14 11.79 -8.47 12.77
N LYS A 15 12.64 -7.59 12.23
CA LYS A 15 12.22 -6.31 11.62
C LYS A 15 11.34 -6.48 10.38
N ASP A 16 11.44 -7.63 9.70
CA ASP A 16 10.67 -7.93 8.49
C ASP A 16 9.21 -8.28 8.81
N ILE A 17 8.89 -8.60 10.07
CA ILE A 17 7.51 -8.82 10.55
C ILE A 17 6.69 -7.53 10.40
N PHE A 18 7.30 -6.36 10.60
CA PHE A 18 6.66 -5.06 10.38
C PHE A 18 6.13 -4.95 8.94
N PHE A 19 6.97 -5.22 7.94
CA PHE A 19 6.57 -5.16 6.53
C PHE A 19 5.52 -6.21 6.19
N VAL A 20 5.62 -7.42 6.75
CA VAL A 20 4.59 -8.46 6.58
C VAL A 20 3.25 -7.98 7.10
N ALA A 21 3.20 -7.38 8.29
CA ALA A 21 1.96 -6.85 8.86
C ALA A 21 1.40 -5.70 8.02
N CYS A 22 2.23 -4.72 7.67
CA CYS A 22 1.79 -3.56 6.87
C CYS A 22 1.28 -3.96 5.49
N PHE A 23 2.02 -4.78 4.74
CA PHE A 23 1.57 -5.20 3.40
C PHE A 23 0.39 -6.16 3.44
N SER A 24 0.23 -6.96 4.50
CA SER A 24 -1.00 -7.75 4.68
C SER A 24 -2.21 -6.85 4.91
N PHE A 25 -2.05 -5.79 5.73
CA PHE A 25 -3.11 -4.82 5.94
C PHE A 25 -3.41 -4.02 4.66
N PHE A 26 -2.39 -3.59 3.92
CA PHE A 26 -2.59 -2.90 2.64
C PHE A 26 -3.27 -3.78 1.59
N ALA A 27 -2.91 -5.07 1.51
CA ALA A 27 -3.63 -6.01 0.65
C ALA A 27 -5.10 -6.08 1.04
N PHE A 28 -5.39 -6.18 2.33
CA PHE A 28 -6.74 -6.20 2.86
C PHE A 28 -7.52 -4.91 2.51
N SER A 29 -6.97 -3.72 2.80
CA SER A 29 -7.65 -2.46 2.48
C SER A 29 -7.84 -2.27 0.97
N SER A 30 -6.87 -2.65 0.13
CA SER A 30 -6.99 -2.57 -1.32
C SER A 30 -8.16 -3.42 -1.87
N PHE A 31 -8.31 -4.65 -1.40
CA PHE A 31 -9.37 -5.54 -1.89
C PHE A 31 -10.77 -5.20 -1.35
N PHE A 32 -10.85 -4.69 -0.12
CA PHE A 32 -12.14 -4.51 0.54
C PHE A 32 -12.61 -3.05 0.58
N SER A 33 -11.70 -2.10 0.76
CA SER A 33 -12.02 -0.66 0.77
C SER A 33 -11.93 -0.08 -0.64
N ASP A 34 -10.74 -0.13 -1.23
CA ASP A 34 -10.43 0.61 -2.45
C ASP A 34 -11.17 0.03 -3.66
N SER A 35 -11.22 -1.29 -3.76
CA SER A 35 -11.96 -1.97 -4.83
C SER A 35 -13.45 -1.63 -4.80
N TRP A 36 -14.02 -1.38 -3.61
CA TRP A 36 -15.43 -1.00 -3.46
C TRP A 36 -15.70 0.40 -4.04
N HIS A 37 -14.80 1.35 -3.78
CA HIS A 37 -14.86 2.68 -4.39
C HIS A 37 -14.64 2.61 -5.91
N ALA A 38 -13.65 1.85 -6.37
CA ALA A 38 -13.36 1.69 -7.80
C ALA A 38 -14.56 1.16 -8.60
N LEU A 39 -15.28 0.19 -8.03
CA LEU A 39 -16.48 -0.42 -8.62
C LEU A 39 -17.72 0.50 -8.56
N GLY A 40 -17.62 1.69 -7.99
CA GLY A 40 -18.75 2.63 -7.85
C GLY A 40 -19.81 2.14 -6.86
N LEU A 41 -19.40 1.36 -5.85
CA LEU A 41 -20.31 0.78 -4.85
C LEU A 41 -20.40 1.62 -3.58
N LEU A 42 -19.96 2.89 -3.62
CA LEU A 42 -19.95 3.77 -2.45
C LEU A 42 -21.33 4.07 -1.92
N GLU A 43 -22.39 4.10 -2.74
CA GLU A 43 -23.77 4.43 -2.31
C GLU A 43 -24.53 3.24 -1.68
N GLY A 44 -23.96 2.03 -1.70
CA GLY A 44 -24.64 0.84 -1.16
C GLY A 44 -24.80 0.82 0.36
N ASP A 45 -25.59 -0.14 0.87
CA ASP A 45 -25.75 -0.39 2.32
C ASP A 45 -24.81 -1.46 2.87
N ALA A 46 -23.93 -1.99 2.03
CA ALA A 46 -22.92 -2.94 2.45
C ALA A 46 -21.99 -2.33 3.50
N PHE A 47 -21.37 -3.20 4.32
CA PHE A 47 -20.43 -2.78 5.35
C PHE A 47 -19.33 -1.86 4.78
N TRP A 48 -18.72 -2.25 3.65
CA TRP A 48 -17.63 -1.49 3.02
C TRP A 48 -18.08 -0.17 2.40
N SER A 49 -19.30 -0.08 1.88
CA SER A 49 -19.88 1.20 1.42
C SER A 49 -19.99 2.17 2.60
N ARG A 50 -20.57 1.73 3.72
CA ARG A 50 -20.71 2.56 4.93
C ARG A 50 -19.38 2.94 5.55
N ALA A 51 -18.43 2.01 5.63
CA ALA A 51 -17.10 2.27 6.20
C ALA A 51 -16.33 3.31 5.37
N ASN A 52 -16.38 3.23 4.04
CA ASN A 52 -15.75 4.21 3.16
C ASN A 52 -16.40 5.60 3.27
N ARG A 53 -17.74 5.69 3.29
CA ARG A 53 -18.43 6.98 3.50
C ARG A 53 -18.10 7.57 4.86
N TRP A 54 -18.09 6.75 5.90
CA TRP A 54 -17.69 7.18 7.24
C TRP A 54 -16.27 7.76 7.24
N TYR A 55 -15.30 7.11 6.59
CA TYR A 55 -13.95 7.66 6.40
C TYR A 55 -14.00 9.04 5.75
N GLY A 56 -14.72 9.17 4.62
CA GLY A 56 -14.84 10.44 3.90
C GLY A 56 -15.41 11.55 4.78
N GLU A 57 -16.43 11.25 5.59
CA GLU A 57 -17.04 12.18 6.54
C GLU A 57 -16.07 12.59 7.66
N VAL A 58 -15.37 11.64 8.30
CA VAL A 58 -14.48 11.96 9.43
C VAL A 58 -13.16 12.62 9.02
N ALA A 59 -12.64 12.28 7.83
CA ALA A 59 -11.49 12.92 7.23
C ALA A 59 -11.85 14.28 6.61
N GLN A 60 -13.16 14.49 6.34
CA GLN A 60 -13.67 15.57 5.51
C GLN A 60 -12.93 15.59 4.15
N ASP A 61 -12.82 14.41 3.56
CA ASP A 61 -12.14 14.16 2.29
C ASP A 61 -13.10 14.47 1.15
N HIS A 62 -12.94 15.67 0.58
CA HIS A 62 -13.88 16.23 -0.39
C HIS A 62 -13.87 15.46 -1.72
N PHE A 63 -12.71 15.04 -2.21
CA PHE A 63 -12.63 14.29 -3.46
C PHE A 63 -13.18 12.88 -3.31
N PHE A 64 -12.90 12.23 -2.19
CA PHE A 64 -13.43 10.90 -1.92
C PHE A 64 -14.96 10.93 -1.81
N LEU A 65 -15.52 11.87 -1.06
CA LEU A 65 -16.98 12.03 -0.92
C LEU A 65 -17.66 12.46 -2.21
N ALA A 66 -16.96 13.16 -3.11
CA ALA A 66 -17.48 13.56 -4.42
C ALA A 66 -17.38 12.46 -5.49
N ASP A 67 -16.95 11.23 -5.15
CA ASP A 67 -16.71 10.12 -6.09
C ASP A 67 -15.82 10.55 -7.28
N HIS A 68 -14.82 11.41 -7.01
CA HIS A 68 -14.09 12.06 -8.09
C HIS A 68 -13.34 11.02 -8.96
N PRO A 69 -13.42 11.09 -10.31
CA PRO A 69 -12.87 10.06 -11.19
C PRO A 69 -11.40 9.74 -10.97
N TYR A 70 -10.60 10.75 -10.63
CA TYR A 70 -9.18 10.57 -10.27
C TYR A 70 -8.99 9.62 -9.07
N VAL A 71 -9.75 9.83 -7.98
CA VAL A 71 -9.65 8.99 -6.79
C VAL A 71 -10.15 7.57 -7.08
N ARG A 72 -11.22 7.43 -7.88
CA ARG A 72 -11.69 6.11 -8.35
C ARG A 72 -10.67 5.35 -9.18
N VAL A 73 -9.93 6.04 -10.04
CA VAL A 73 -8.84 5.43 -10.82
C VAL A 73 -7.72 4.99 -9.89
N ASN A 74 -7.34 5.83 -8.92
CA ASN A 74 -6.30 5.51 -7.94
C ASN A 74 -6.69 4.29 -7.07
N THR A 75 -7.93 4.24 -6.57
CA THR A 75 -8.43 3.08 -5.81
C THR A 75 -8.58 1.84 -6.68
N GLY A 76 -8.90 1.99 -7.96
CA GLY A 76 -8.90 0.90 -8.94
C GLY A 76 -7.51 0.29 -9.15
N ILE A 77 -6.49 1.13 -9.34
CA ILE A 77 -5.09 0.70 -9.40
C ILE A 77 -4.69 0.02 -8.09
N SER A 78 -5.10 0.57 -6.95
CA SER A 78 -4.85 -0.05 -5.64
C SER A 78 -5.43 -1.46 -5.55
N GLY A 79 -6.71 -1.64 -5.84
CA GLY A 79 -7.38 -2.95 -5.79
C GLY A 79 -6.83 -3.97 -6.79
N MET A 80 -6.56 -3.55 -8.02
CA MET A 80 -6.23 -4.46 -9.12
C MET A 80 -4.73 -4.74 -9.29
N ILE A 81 -3.87 -3.77 -8.94
CA ILE A 81 -2.43 -3.86 -9.17
C ILE A 81 -1.69 -3.98 -7.84
N TYR A 82 -1.88 -3.01 -6.93
CA TYR A 82 -1.14 -3.00 -5.68
C TYR A 82 -1.57 -4.11 -4.72
N GLY A 83 -2.87 -4.38 -4.58
CA GLY A 83 -3.43 -5.46 -3.76
C GLY A 83 -2.76 -6.82 -4.02
N PRO A 84 -2.79 -7.33 -5.27
CA PRO A 84 -2.09 -8.56 -5.62
C PRO A 84 -0.57 -8.49 -5.39
N PHE A 85 0.05 -7.35 -5.71
CA PHE A 85 1.49 -7.17 -5.51
C PHE A 85 1.89 -7.20 -4.02
N TYR A 86 1.05 -6.68 -3.12
CA TYR A 86 1.24 -6.76 -1.68
C TYR A 86 1.29 -8.21 -1.19
N LEU A 87 0.45 -9.10 -1.73
CA LEU A 87 0.50 -10.52 -1.41
C LEU A 87 1.84 -11.16 -1.85
N VAL A 88 2.36 -10.74 -3.01
CA VAL A 88 3.68 -11.19 -3.49
C VAL A 88 4.80 -10.68 -2.57
N LEU A 89 4.74 -9.42 -2.11
CA LEU A 89 5.65 -8.88 -1.12
C LEU A 89 5.58 -9.67 0.19
N VAL A 90 4.39 -9.91 0.74
CA VAL A 90 4.20 -10.70 1.95
C VAL A 90 4.83 -12.09 1.80
N TYR A 91 4.53 -12.80 0.71
CA TYR A 91 5.12 -14.10 0.41
C TYR A 91 6.66 -14.03 0.38
N ALA A 92 7.22 -13.06 -0.34
CA ALA A 92 8.66 -12.90 -0.48
C ALA A 92 9.34 -12.58 0.85
N PHE A 93 8.73 -11.74 1.69
CA PHE A 93 9.23 -11.41 3.02
C PHE A 93 9.20 -12.62 3.95
N ILE A 94 8.10 -13.38 3.98
CA ILE A 94 7.98 -14.60 4.78
C ILE A 94 9.05 -15.62 4.37
N LYS A 95 9.23 -15.83 3.06
CA LYS A 95 10.16 -16.84 2.52
C LYS A 95 11.60 -16.36 2.32
N GLY A 96 11.88 -15.07 2.52
CA GLY A 96 13.21 -14.48 2.32
C GLY A 96 13.66 -14.48 0.86
N LYS A 97 12.75 -14.20 -0.08
CA LYS A 97 13.02 -14.31 -1.52
C LYS A 97 13.70 -13.05 -2.07
N ASN A 98 15.03 -13.07 -2.22
CA ASN A 98 15.79 -11.90 -2.68
C ASN A 98 15.40 -11.41 -4.09
N TRP A 99 14.82 -12.29 -4.94
CA TRP A 99 14.37 -11.93 -6.29
C TRP A 99 13.30 -10.83 -6.30
N ILE A 100 12.59 -10.60 -5.19
CA ILE A 100 11.55 -9.56 -5.13
C ILE A 100 12.14 -8.14 -5.22
N ARG A 101 13.42 -7.98 -4.92
CA ARG A 101 14.09 -6.68 -4.79
C ARG A 101 13.83 -5.73 -5.98
N PRO A 102 14.10 -6.07 -7.24
CA PRO A 102 13.86 -5.16 -8.36
C PRO A 102 12.41 -4.69 -8.42
N MET A 103 11.44 -5.60 -8.31
CA MET A 103 10.03 -5.23 -8.35
C MET A 103 9.59 -4.43 -7.12
N ALA A 104 10.16 -4.70 -5.94
CA ALA A 104 9.93 -3.90 -4.75
C ALA A 104 10.41 -2.45 -4.95
N LEU A 105 11.56 -2.23 -5.59
CA LEU A 105 12.06 -0.88 -5.88
C LEU A 105 11.21 -0.15 -6.93
N VAL A 106 10.72 -0.86 -7.95
CA VAL A 106 9.74 -0.30 -8.92
C VAL A 106 8.48 0.14 -8.19
N TYR A 107 7.95 -0.71 -7.30
CA TYR A 107 6.80 -0.38 -6.47
C TYR A 107 7.05 0.84 -5.58
N VAL A 108 8.23 0.96 -4.95
CA VAL A 108 8.57 2.14 -4.15
C VAL A 108 8.49 3.42 -4.98
N GLY A 109 9.05 3.42 -6.19
CA GLY A 109 8.95 4.57 -7.09
C GLY A 109 7.51 4.87 -7.49
N ALA A 110 6.76 3.86 -7.94
CA ALA A 110 5.37 4.00 -8.37
C ALA A 110 4.45 4.51 -7.25
N MET A 111 4.60 3.97 -6.04
CA MET A 111 3.78 4.36 -4.89
C MET A 111 4.12 5.77 -4.40
N LEU A 112 5.41 6.11 -4.27
CA LEU A 112 5.79 7.47 -3.86
C LEU A 112 5.36 8.52 -4.89
N HIS A 113 5.44 8.19 -6.18
CA HIS A 113 4.89 9.03 -7.24
C HIS A 113 3.37 9.19 -7.09
N GLY A 114 2.62 8.08 -7.03
CA GLY A 114 1.15 8.11 -6.94
C GLY A 114 0.63 8.82 -5.68
N CYS A 115 1.25 8.59 -4.52
CA CYS A 115 0.92 9.32 -3.29
C CYS A 115 1.25 10.81 -3.39
N THR A 116 2.37 11.18 -4.03
CA THR A 116 2.69 12.59 -4.24
C THR A 116 1.66 13.24 -5.13
N GLU A 117 1.31 12.61 -6.26
CA GLU A 117 0.26 13.08 -7.16
C GLU A 117 -1.08 13.23 -6.43
N PHE A 118 -1.48 12.24 -5.63
CA PHE A 118 -2.70 12.29 -4.83
C PHE A 118 -2.73 13.48 -3.87
N LEU A 119 -1.62 13.75 -3.17
CA LEU A 119 -1.51 14.91 -2.29
C LEU A 119 -1.58 16.24 -3.04
N ILE A 120 -1.04 16.31 -4.26
CA ILE A 120 -1.15 17.50 -5.12
C ILE A 120 -2.62 17.77 -5.45
N TYR A 121 -3.37 16.74 -5.82
CA TYR A 121 -4.80 16.88 -6.11
C TYR A 121 -5.57 17.39 -4.89
N GLU A 122 -5.34 16.80 -3.72
CA GLU A 122 -6.05 17.16 -2.48
C GLU A 122 -5.69 18.56 -1.96
N TYR A 123 -4.40 18.93 -1.93
CA TYR A 123 -3.95 20.16 -1.25
C TYR A 123 -3.71 21.36 -2.17
N TRP A 124 -3.43 21.15 -3.46
CA TRP A 124 -3.09 22.25 -4.38
C TRP A 124 -4.12 22.48 -5.48
N ILE A 125 -4.76 21.42 -5.99
CA ILE A 125 -5.72 21.56 -7.09
C ILE A 125 -7.14 21.74 -6.55
N GLY A 126 -7.55 20.92 -5.59
CA GLY A 126 -8.86 21.05 -4.97
C GLY A 126 -8.83 21.48 -3.50
N PRO A 127 -9.98 21.37 -2.82
CA PRO A 127 -10.09 21.78 -1.44
C PRO A 127 -9.36 20.77 -0.53
N PRO A 128 -8.43 21.24 0.34
CA PRO A 128 -7.73 20.35 1.26
C PRO A 128 -8.70 19.66 2.20
N PRO A 129 -8.35 18.46 2.70
CA PRO A 129 -9.19 17.73 3.64
C PRO A 129 -9.45 18.58 4.89
N GLY A 130 -10.71 18.66 5.31
CA GLY A 130 -11.11 19.45 6.48
C GLY A 130 -10.51 18.94 7.80
N ASN A 131 -10.16 17.65 7.87
CA ASN A 131 -9.45 17.05 8.99
C ASN A 131 -8.12 16.41 8.55
N PRO A 132 -7.03 17.18 8.48
CA PRO A 132 -5.72 16.69 8.03
C PRO A 132 -5.18 15.56 8.89
N VAL A 133 -5.47 15.54 10.20
CA VAL A 133 -4.97 14.51 11.12
C VAL A 133 -5.53 13.14 10.74
N VAL A 134 -6.84 13.05 10.54
CA VAL A 134 -7.47 11.80 10.12
C VAL A 134 -7.03 11.43 8.70
N PHE A 135 -7.02 12.39 7.78
CA PHE A 135 -6.55 12.16 6.41
C PHE A 135 -5.15 11.53 6.38
N TRP A 136 -4.18 12.09 7.12
CA TRP A 136 -2.82 11.58 7.17
C TRP A 136 -2.69 10.27 7.95
N ALA A 137 -3.55 10.01 8.93
CA ALA A 137 -3.57 8.73 9.63
C ALA A 137 -3.94 7.57 8.70
N PHE A 138 -4.83 7.81 7.73
CA PHE A 138 -5.25 6.81 6.74
C PHE A 138 -4.30 6.74 5.53
N ASN A 139 -3.86 7.89 5.00
CA ASN A 139 -3.08 7.94 3.76
C ASN A 139 -1.57 7.95 3.97
N GLY A 140 -1.08 8.54 5.06
CA GLY A 140 0.35 8.66 5.38
C GLY A 140 1.12 7.33 5.43
N PRO A 141 0.55 6.23 5.95
CA PRO A 141 1.20 4.93 5.93
C PRO A 141 1.60 4.46 4.52
N TYR A 142 0.81 4.78 3.49
CA TYR A 142 1.11 4.43 2.10
C TYR A 142 2.29 5.22 1.52
N TRP A 143 2.73 6.29 2.19
CA TRP A 143 3.95 7.01 1.82
C TRP A 143 5.16 6.53 2.64
N VAL A 144 4.98 6.40 3.95
CA VAL A 144 6.06 6.03 4.89
C VAL A 144 6.53 4.60 4.69
N VAL A 145 5.61 3.63 4.57
CA VAL A 145 5.98 2.20 4.48
C VAL A 145 6.77 1.89 3.21
N PRO A 146 6.40 2.40 2.01
CA PRO A 146 7.23 2.23 0.81
C PRO A 146 8.59 2.89 0.90
N PHE A 147 8.69 4.07 1.53
CA PHE A 147 9.99 4.69 1.75
C PHE A 147 10.89 3.79 2.61
N LEU A 148 10.35 3.25 3.72
CA LEU A 148 11.05 2.28 4.56
C LEU A 148 11.38 0.98 3.81
N LEU A 149 10.50 0.53 2.91
CA LEU A 149 10.76 -0.62 2.04
C LEU A 149 11.96 -0.34 1.12
N GLY A 150 12.07 0.86 0.55
CA GLY A 150 13.21 1.27 -0.27
C GLY A 150 14.53 1.15 0.48
N ILE A 151 14.57 1.69 1.71
CA ILE A 151 15.72 1.54 2.62
C ILE A 151 16.00 0.06 2.89
N ARG A 152 14.96 -0.73 3.15
CA ARG A 152 15.09 -2.16 3.45
C ARG A 152 15.64 -2.95 2.26
N MET A 153 15.31 -2.56 1.04
CA MET A 153 15.71 -3.20 -0.22
C MET A 153 17.03 -2.68 -0.81
N TRP A 154 17.72 -1.77 -0.11
CA TRP A 154 18.90 -1.09 -0.63
C TRP A 154 20.02 -2.06 -1.04
N LYS A 155 20.28 -3.08 -0.21
CA LYS A 155 21.33 -4.09 -0.45
C LYS A 155 20.92 -5.10 -1.55
N PRO A 156 21.86 -5.64 -2.34
CA PRO A 156 21.57 -6.62 -3.40
C PRO A 156 20.84 -7.89 -2.91
N ASN A 157 21.20 -8.39 -1.73
CA ASN A 157 20.56 -9.54 -1.06
C ASN A 157 19.89 -9.07 0.24
N PRO A 158 18.70 -8.43 0.18
CA PRO A 158 18.08 -7.80 1.33
C PRO A 158 17.77 -8.80 2.44
N PHE A 159 17.46 -10.06 2.13
CA PHE A 159 17.15 -11.08 3.12
C PHE A 159 18.37 -11.90 3.55
N GLY A 160 19.57 -11.48 3.14
CA GLY A 160 20.81 -12.22 3.33
C GLY A 160 20.92 -13.40 2.35
N SER A 161 22.07 -14.05 2.41
CA SER A 161 22.36 -15.31 1.73
C SER A 161 22.44 -16.40 2.79
N ALA A 162 21.58 -17.43 2.70
CA ALA A 162 21.79 -18.63 3.49
C ALA A 162 23.11 -19.27 2.99
N SER A 163 24.18 -19.13 3.76
CA SER A 163 25.42 -19.88 3.51
C SER A 163 25.07 -21.37 3.57
N SER A 164 25.33 -22.09 2.47
CA SER A 164 25.22 -23.54 2.39
C SER A 164 26.35 -24.25 3.12
#